data_AF-A0A919E386-F1
#
_entry.id   AF-A0A919E386-F1
#
_cell.length_a   1.000
_cell.length_b   1.000
_cell.length_c   1.000
_cell.angle_alpha   90.00
_cell.angle_beta   90.00
_cell.angle_gamma   90.00
#
_symmetry.space_group_name_H-M   'P 1'
#
loop_
_entity.id
_entity.type
_entity.pdbx_description
1 polymer ?
#
loop_
_entity_poly.entity_id
_entity_poly.type
_entity_poly.pdbx_seq_one_letter_code
_entity_poly.pdbx_strand_id
1 'polypeptide(L)'
;MRVRPAERTACRPDAGAGAAPDAGNMSGSLPVTVHPPSPTGGRRVRVDGEILGLAYSIADVAEFLRRAGLEVDPAEVSVSPLIDWRGVGPEYWGPETDGASPDSG
;
A
#
# COMPACT_ATOMS: atom_id res chain seq x y z
N MET A 1 -34.52 -7.05 42.11
CA MET A 1 -34.81 -6.87 40.68
C MET A 1 -33.71 -7.54 39.87
N ARG A 2 -34.08 -8.06 38.70
CA ARG A 2 -33.40 -9.12 37.93
C ARG A 2 -32.07 -8.70 37.28
N VAL A 3 -31.12 -9.62 37.38
CA VAL A 3 -30.12 -10.09 36.39
C VAL A 3 -30.19 -9.52 34.95
N ARG A 4 -29.05 -9.07 34.41
CA ARG A 4 -28.19 -9.79 33.43
C ARG A 4 -26.91 -8.98 33.14
N PRO A 5 -25.77 -9.66 32.87
CA PRO A 5 -24.48 -9.08 32.54
C PRO A 5 -24.39 -8.73 31.04
N ALA A 6 -23.67 -7.68 30.68
CA ALA A 6 -23.24 -7.47 29.29
C ALA A 6 -21.91 -8.18 29.09
N GLU A 7 -21.99 -9.42 28.62
CA GLU A 7 -20.87 -10.19 28.09
C GLU A 7 -20.36 -9.58 26.78
N ARG A 8 -19.04 -9.42 26.69
CA ARG A 8 -18.18 -10.04 25.67
C ARG A 8 -18.36 -9.58 24.20
N THR A 9 -17.45 -8.71 23.77
CA THR A 9 -16.63 -8.95 22.57
C THR A 9 -15.19 -8.56 22.89
N ALA A 10 -14.39 -9.59 23.15
CA ALA A 10 -12.95 -9.50 22.99
C ALA A 10 -12.66 -9.44 21.49
N CYS A 11 -12.05 -8.34 21.02
CA CYS A 11 -11.24 -8.40 19.81
C CYS A 11 -9.77 -8.47 20.23
N ARG A 12 -9.34 -9.73 20.33
CA ARG A 12 -7.97 -10.27 20.41
C ARG A 12 -6.87 -9.30 19.96
N PRO A 13 -5.84 -9.01 20.78
CA PRO A 13 -4.55 -8.55 20.29
C PRO A 13 -3.76 -9.80 19.87
N ASP A 14 -3.87 -10.19 18.60
CA ASP A 14 -2.87 -11.07 17.99
C ASP A 14 -2.99 -11.00 16.46
N ALA A 15 -2.10 -10.22 15.85
CA ALA A 15 -1.67 -10.44 14.48
C ALA A 15 -0.13 -10.42 14.46
N GLY A 16 0.47 -11.21 15.35
CA GLY A 16 1.77 -11.81 15.09
C GLY A 16 1.60 -12.97 14.11
N ALA A 17 1.30 -12.67 12.84
CA ALA A 17 1.34 -13.66 11.78
C ALA A 17 2.71 -13.59 11.08
N GLY A 18 3.64 -14.34 11.66
CA GLY A 18 4.71 -15.06 10.97
C GLY A 18 5.34 -14.37 9.77
N ALA A 19 6.46 -13.70 10.03
CA ALA A 19 7.60 -13.82 9.15
C ALA A 19 7.93 -15.31 8.99
N ALA A 20 7.62 -15.86 7.83
CA ALA A 20 8.34 -16.98 7.28
C ALA A 20 8.62 -16.60 5.81
N PRO A 21 9.84 -16.15 5.47
CA PRO A 21 10.27 -16.24 4.08
C PRO A 21 10.35 -17.73 3.75
N ASP A 22 9.42 -18.19 2.90
CA ASP A 22 9.54 -19.48 2.24
C ASP A 22 10.84 -19.46 1.43
N ALA A 23 11.83 -20.17 1.95
CA ALA A 23 13.14 -20.27 1.33
C ALA A 23 13.00 -21.10 0.05
N GLY A 24 12.74 -20.40 -1.04
CA GLY A 24 12.60 -20.96 -2.37
C GLY A 24 12.93 -19.94 -3.46
N ASN A 25 14.24 -19.71 -3.66
CA ASN A 25 14.88 -19.40 -4.95
C ASN A 25 15.47 -17.97 -5.20
N MET A 26 16.80 -17.89 -5.09
CA MET A 26 17.73 -17.04 -5.87
C MET A 26 17.63 -15.51 -5.77
N SER A 27 18.77 -14.88 -5.52
CA SER A 27 19.01 -13.43 -5.54
C SER A 27 18.24 -12.68 -6.64
N GLY A 28 17.44 -11.68 -6.28
CA GLY A 28 17.18 -10.56 -7.20
C GLY A 28 15.74 -10.20 -7.58
N SER A 29 14.74 -10.32 -6.71
CA SER A 29 13.46 -9.64 -6.95
C SER A 29 12.99 -8.95 -5.69
N LEU A 30 13.21 -7.64 -5.59
CA LEU A 30 12.55 -6.82 -4.57
C LEU A 30 11.07 -6.74 -4.99
N PRO A 31 10.11 -7.44 -4.36
CA PRO A 31 8.73 -7.36 -4.76
C PRO A 31 8.21 -5.97 -4.38
N VAL A 32 7.90 -5.14 -5.36
CA VAL A 32 7.29 -3.83 -5.11
C VAL A 32 5.84 -4.09 -4.75
N THR A 33 5.40 -3.67 -3.57
CA THR A 33 4.00 -3.80 -3.14
C THR A 33 3.36 -2.42 -3.03
N VAL A 34 2.27 -2.21 -3.75
CA VAL A 34 1.47 -0.99 -3.64
C VAL A 34 0.18 -1.32 -2.91
N HIS A 35 0.01 -0.76 -1.71
CA HIS A 35 -1.16 -0.97 -0.88
C HIS A 35 -2.43 -0.32 -1.49
N PRO A 36 -3.64 -0.77 -1.08
CA PRO A 36 -4.87 -0.11 -1.48
C PRO A 36 -4.85 1.36 -1.04
N PRO A 37 -5.61 2.22 -1.73
CA PRO A 37 -5.64 3.63 -1.41
C PRO A 37 -6.17 3.87 0.00
N SER A 38 -5.55 4.82 0.69
CA SER A 38 -5.98 5.25 2.01
C SER A 38 -7.28 6.07 1.91
N PRO A 39 -8.12 6.10 2.95
CA PRO A 39 -9.33 6.92 2.98
C PRO A 39 -9.03 8.43 2.86
N THR A 40 -7.79 8.83 3.14
CA THR A 40 -7.27 10.20 2.97
C THR A 40 -6.67 10.46 1.57
N GLY A 41 -6.75 9.48 0.66
CA GLY A 41 -6.09 9.52 -0.64
C GLY A 41 -4.67 8.94 -0.64
N GLY A 42 -4.19 8.58 -1.83
CA GLY A 42 -2.86 8.03 -2.07
C GLY A 42 -2.70 6.57 -1.63
N ARG A 43 -1.59 5.96 -2.04
CA ARG A 43 -1.25 4.55 -1.85
C ARG A 43 0.13 4.39 -1.25
N ARG A 44 0.28 3.51 -0.27
CA ARG A 44 1.60 3.26 0.33
C ARG A 44 2.40 2.33 -0.55
N VAL A 45 3.64 2.71 -0.83
CA VAL A 45 4.58 1.95 -1.67
C VAL A 45 5.61 1.28 -0.77
N ARG A 46 5.81 -0.02 -0.97
CA ARG A 46 6.77 -0.84 -0.25
C ARG A 46 7.71 -1.54 -1.23
N VAL A 47 9.00 -1.57 -0.93
CA VAL A 47 10.01 -2.30 -1.71
C VAL A 47 10.80 -3.16 -0.74
N ASP A 48 10.86 -4.46 -1.01
CA ASP A 48 11.60 -5.43 -0.17
C ASP A 48 11.23 -5.41 1.32
N GLY A 49 10.00 -4.99 1.62
CA GLY A 49 9.52 -4.87 2.98
C GLY A 49 9.71 -3.50 3.65
N GLU A 50 10.45 -2.59 3.03
CA GLU A 50 10.63 -1.20 3.48
C GLU A 50 9.61 -0.26 2.84
N ILE A 51 9.03 0.64 3.64
CA ILE A 51 8.07 1.63 3.16
C ILE A 51 8.83 2.83 2.57
N LEU A 52 8.72 3.03 1.26
CA LEU A 52 9.34 4.17 0.57
C LEU A 52 8.53 5.46 0.76
N GLY A 53 7.20 5.36 0.80
CA GLY A 53 6.35 6.53 0.95
C GLY A 53 4.89 6.32 0.57
N LEU A 54 4.18 7.45 0.46
CA LEU A 54 2.80 7.54 0.00
C LEU A 54 2.79 8.18 -1.39
N ALA A 55 2.37 7.43 -2.40
CA ALA A 55 2.23 7.85 -3.79
C ALA A 55 0.79 8.28 -4.08
N TYR A 56 0.59 9.36 -4.83
CA TYR A 56 -0.73 9.80 -5.26
C TYR A 56 -0.98 9.52 -6.74
N SER A 57 0.04 9.09 -7.47
CA SER A 57 -0.03 8.73 -8.87
C SER A 57 1.03 7.69 -9.25
N ILE A 58 0.87 7.12 -10.44
CA ILE A 58 1.85 6.22 -11.06
C ILE A 58 3.24 6.87 -11.19
N ALA A 59 3.28 8.17 -11.46
CA ALA A 59 4.52 8.94 -11.52
C ALA A 59 5.27 8.98 -10.17
N ASP A 60 4.55 9.12 -9.05
CA ASP A 60 5.16 9.07 -7.72
C ASP A 60 5.74 7.69 -7.42
N VAL A 61 5.06 6.61 -7.82
CA VAL A 61 5.59 5.26 -7.68
C VAL A 61 6.88 5.10 -8.47
N ALA A 62 6.90 5.54 -9.73
CA ALA A 62 8.11 5.51 -10.56
C ALA A 62 9.25 6.30 -9.90
N GLU A 63 8.96 7.46 -9.31
CA GLU A 63 9.95 8.24 -8.58
C GLU A 63 10.52 7.49 -7.36
N PHE A 64 9.66 6.86 -6.55
CA PHE A 64 10.08 6.05 -5.42
C PHE A 64 10.98 4.89 -5.85
N LEU A 65 10.60 4.19 -6.92
CA LEU A 65 11.39 3.10 -7.48
C LEU A 65 12.77 3.59 -7.95
N ARG A 66 12.82 4.72 -8.66
CA ARG A 66 14.07 5.32 -9.12
C ARG A 66 14.98 5.72 -7.96
N ARG A 67 14.42 6.27 -6.87
CA ARG A 67 15.15 6.58 -5.63
C ARG A 67 15.69 5.31 -4.93
N ALA A 68 15.02 4.17 -5.10
CA ALA A 68 15.47 2.87 -4.64
C ALA A 68 16.44 2.15 -5.61
N GLY A 69 16.81 2.79 -6.73
CA GLY A 69 17.71 2.21 -7.74
C GLY A 69 17.02 1.34 -8.80
N LEU A 70 15.69 1.31 -8.81
CA LEU A 70 14.87 0.63 -9.81
C LEU A 70 14.43 1.66 -10.87
N GLU A 71 15.18 1.75 -11.95
CA GLU A 71 14.87 2.64 -13.08
C GLU A 71 13.67 2.11 -13.87
N VAL A 72 12.47 2.59 -13.52
CA VAL A 72 11.20 2.20 -14.15
C VAL A 72 10.43 3.44 -14.60
N ASP A 73 9.94 3.42 -15.84
CA ASP A 73 9.08 4.47 -16.38
C ASP A 73 7.65 4.39 -15.82
N PRO A 74 6.95 5.53 -15.69
CA PRO A 74 5.57 5.54 -15.21
C PRO A 74 4.63 4.70 -16.11
N ALA A 75 4.87 4.66 -17.43
CA ALA A 75 4.11 3.81 -18.34
C ALA A 75 4.26 2.31 -17.98
N GLU A 76 5.47 1.90 -17.60
CA GLU A 76 5.79 0.52 -17.24
C GLU A 76 5.28 0.14 -15.86
N VAL A 77 5.22 1.08 -14.90
CA VAL A 77 4.75 0.82 -13.54
C VAL A 77 3.34 0.19 -13.50
N SER A 78 2.46 0.57 -14.41
CA SER A 78 1.08 0.06 -14.45
C SER A 78 1.00 -1.39 -14.93
N VAL A 79 1.96 -1.82 -15.76
CA VAL A 79 1.98 -3.12 -16.43
C VAL A 79 3.09 -4.04 -15.92
N SER A 80 3.98 -3.51 -15.07
CA SER A 80 5.17 -4.21 -14.61
C SER A 80 4.78 -5.36 -13.69
N PRO A 81 5.23 -6.59 -13.99
CA PRO A 81 4.98 -7.75 -13.13
C PRO A 81 5.77 -7.68 -11.81
N LEU A 82 6.69 -6.73 -11.67
CA LEU A 82 7.44 -6.48 -10.43
C LEU A 82 6.57 -5.82 -9.35
N ILE A 83 5.43 -5.24 -9.74
CA ILE A 83 4.58 -4.42 -8.89
C ILE A 83 3.30 -5.18 -8.56
N ASP A 84 3.18 -5.58 -7.30
CA ASP A 84 1.98 -6.17 -6.73
C ASP A 84 1.01 -5.06 -6.27
N TRP A 85 -0.06 -4.89 -7.04
CA TRP A 85 -1.15 -3.95 -6.74
C TRP A 85 -2.15 -4.60 -5.78
N ARG A 86 -2.16 -4.16 -4.52
CA ARG A 86 -3.10 -4.66 -3.50
C ARG A 86 -4.45 -3.96 -3.62
N GLY A 87 -5.50 -4.75 -3.75
CA GLY A 87 -6.89 -4.26 -3.80
C GLY A 87 -7.26 -3.81 -5.20
N VAL A 88 -7.40 -2.50 -5.39
CA VAL A 88 -7.76 -1.89 -6.69
C VAL A 88 -6.51 -1.64 -7.55
N GLY A 89 -6.64 -1.80 -8.87
CA GLY A 89 -5.54 -1.67 -9.83
C GLY A 89 -4.96 -0.25 -9.96
N PRO A 90 -3.91 -0.03 -10.76
CA PRO A 90 -3.17 1.24 -10.90
C PRO A 90 -4.01 2.47 -11.29
N GLU A 91 -5.25 2.26 -11.74
CA GLU A 91 -6.18 3.30 -12.18
C GLU A 91 -6.82 4.12 -11.03
N TYR A 92 -6.87 3.61 -9.80
CA TYR A 92 -7.66 4.23 -8.72
C TYR A 92 -6.82 4.67 -7.51
N TRP A 93 -6.65 5.97 -7.24
CA TRP A 93 -5.74 6.45 -6.17
C TRP A 93 -6.42 6.83 -4.85
N GLY A 94 -7.72 6.58 -4.74
CA GLY A 94 -8.55 6.95 -3.59
C GLY A 94 -9.61 7.96 -3.99
N PRO A 95 -10.38 8.49 -3.02
CA PRO A 95 -11.20 9.67 -3.28
C PRO A 95 -10.27 10.75 -3.85
N GLU A 96 -10.71 11.39 -4.93
CA GLU A 96 -9.90 12.36 -5.65
C GLU A 96 -9.22 13.28 -4.64
N THR A 97 -7.89 13.35 -4.67
CA THR A 97 -7.18 14.47 -4.07
C THR A 97 -7.41 15.68 -4.99
N ASP A 98 -8.67 15.99 -5.30
CA ASP A 98 -9.07 17.26 -5.87
C ASP A 98 -9.19 18.21 -4.69
N GLY A 99 -8.13 18.97 -4.45
CA GLY A 99 -8.17 20.09 -3.52
C GLY A 99 -8.25 19.74 -2.04
N ALA A 100 -7.08 19.71 -1.40
CA ALA A 100 -6.93 20.61 -0.27
C ALA A 100 -7.15 22.07 -0.76
N SER A 101 -8.41 22.47 -0.93
CA SER A 101 -8.97 23.82 -0.70
C SER A 101 -10.44 23.90 -1.15
N PRO A 102 -11.41 23.56 -0.30
CA PRO A 102 -12.72 24.18 -0.36
C PRO A 102 -12.67 25.56 0.34
N ASP A 103 -11.90 26.51 -0.21
CA ASP A 103 -12.04 27.93 0.15
C ASP A 103 -11.47 28.80 -0.99
N SER A 104 -12.34 29.16 -1.93
CA SER A 104 -12.18 30.40 -2.68
C SER A 104 -13.58 30.97 -2.80
N GLY A 105 -13.92 31.80 -1.81
CA GLY A 105 -15.08 32.68 -1.84
C GLY A 105 -14.89 33.88 -2.76
#